data_AF-A0A9P6FJP2-F1
#
_entry.id   AF-A0A9P6FJP2-F1
#
_cell.length_a   1.000
_cell.length_b   1.000
_cell.length_c   1.000
_cell.angle_alpha   90.00
_cell.angle_beta   90.00
_cell.angle_gamma   90.00
#
_symmetry.space_group_name_H-M   'P 1'
#
loop_
_entity.id
_entity.type
_entity.pdbx_description
1 polymer ?
#
loop_
_entity_poly.entity_id
_entity_poly.type
_entity_poly.pdbx_seq_one_letter_code
_entity_poly.pdbx_strand_id
1 'polypeptide(L)'
;MSTKHITPAAGVLPEQAPLGSPVPNVPHAISVSLPTFRDNVDYEEAAPRVVKAMVSGYPRFFVALKVKELAEICEKKYGKPTERCFIWPSRKIAERCRHFMERYYVPQPASSISTTSSSNTVRIVEFTIHAPASELKPGGLKFVKIYATLFPEEAFSIGKQYWQHAGEIVSSRLAVHCLRWLSLKAEEDQRDAASTTAKGPATRLTMPRVNRHYSANKIVADGLSSTSPAATTTPSPTTSPSPKQERDLEDQPIEGEDGLDERDYEVYVEERYGRNLDLSFAPKAKVAMKRRIASQVAHHAGSNWTGTSEYVTEDDV
;
A
#
# COMPACT_ATOMS: atom_id res chain seq x y z
N MET A 1 2.57 -38.51 -31.02
CA MET A 1 1.59 -37.40 -30.97
C MET A 1 2.26 -36.18 -31.59
N SER A 2 1.57 -35.41 -32.44
CA SER A 2 2.19 -34.28 -33.15
C SER A 2 2.03 -32.98 -32.37
N THR A 3 3.15 -32.37 -31.96
CA THR A 3 3.16 -31.11 -31.22
C THR A 3 2.82 -29.97 -32.18
N LYS A 4 1.57 -29.49 -32.14
CA LYS A 4 1.14 -28.32 -32.92
C LYS A 4 1.83 -27.06 -32.38
N HIS A 5 2.95 -26.67 -32.99
CA HIS A 5 3.47 -25.32 -32.83
C HIS A 5 2.42 -24.33 -33.35
N ILE A 6 1.81 -23.57 -32.44
CA ILE A 6 0.96 -22.44 -32.79
C ILE A 6 1.87 -21.37 -33.40
N THR A 7 1.97 -21.40 -34.72
CA THR A 7 2.66 -20.37 -35.49
C THR A 7 1.72 -19.17 -35.55
N PRO A 8 2.09 -17.99 -35.02
CA PRO A 8 1.23 -16.81 -35.11
C PRO A 8 1.00 -16.45 -36.59
N ALA A 9 -0.19 -15.95 -36.90
CA ALA A 9 -0.59 -15.67 -38.28
C ALA A 9 0.35 -14.66 -38.93
N ALA A 10 0.92 -15.04 -40.09
CA ALA A 10 1.88 -14.23 -40.82
C ALA A 10 1.23 -12.91 -41.29
N GLY A 11 1.60 -11.80 -40.65
CA GLY A 11 1.09 -10.46 -40.97
C GLY A 11 0.97 -9.55 -39.76
N VAL A 12 0.64 -10.10 -38.57
CA VAL A 12 0.57 -9.31 -37.33
C VAL A 12 1.89 -9.44 -36.58
N LEU A 13 2.75 -8.43 -36.73
CA LEU A 13 3.83 -8.20 -35.76
C LEU A 13 3.19 -7.88 -34.41
N PRO A 14 3.65 -8.45 -33.29
CA PRO A 14 3.17 -8.04 -31.98
C PRO A 14 3.52 -6.56 -31.76
N GLU A 15 2.56 -5.77 -31.30
CA GLU A 15 2.74 -4.34 -31.07
C GLU A 15 3.88 -4.12 -30.07
N GLN A 16 4.98 -3.51 -30.53
CA GLN A 16 6.15 -3.28 -29.69
C GLN A 16 5.86 -2.13 -28.73
N ALA A 17 5.75 -2.47 -27.44
CA ALA A 17 5.54 -1.50 -26.36
C ALA A 17 6.56 -0.35 -26.46
N PRO A 18 6.15 0.93 -26.45
CA PRO A 18 7.05 2.07 -26.69
C PRO A 18 8.24 2.13 -25.73
N LEU A 19 9.38 2.65 -26.20
CA LEU A 19 10.57 2.84 -25.38
C LEU A 19 10.25 3.53 -24.04
N GLY A 20 10.65 2.91 -22.93
CA GLY A 20 10.43 3.44 -21.59
C GLY A 20 9.04 3.17 -20.99
N SER A 21 8.11 2.56 -21.74
CA SER A 21 6.79 2.16 -21.24
C SER A 21 6.87 0.98 -20.27
N PRO A 22 5.90 0.83 -19.34
CA PRO A 22 5.79 -0.36 -18.51
C PRO A 22 5.49 -1.63 -19.33
N VAL A 23 6.01 -2.77 -18.89
CA VAL A 23 5.71 -4.10 -19.44
C VAL A 23 5.42 -5.09 -18.30
N PRO A 24 4.24 -5.74 -18.26
CA PRO A 24 3.03 -5.42 -19.02
C PRO A 24 2.54 -3.99 -18.70
N ASN A 25 1.65 -3.44 -19.54
CA ASN A 25 1.14 -2.08 -19.38
C ASN A 25 0.06 -2.00 -18.29
N VAL A 26 0.48 -2.16 -17.03
CA VAL A 26 -0.38 -2.17 -15.84
C VAL A 26 0.19 -1.25 -14.74
N PRO A 27 -0.64 -0.74 -13.81
CA PRO A 27 -0.16 -0.05 -12.64
C PRO A 27 0.89 -0.85 -11.87
N HIS A 28 1.91 -0.17 -11.33
CA HIS A 28 2.98 -0.77 -10.54
C HIS A 28 3.91 -1.77 -11.24
N ALA A 29 3.83 -1.94 -12.57
CA ALA A 29 4.74 -2.79 -13.34
C ALA A 29 6.22 -2.39 -13.15
N ILE A 30 7.09 -3.39 -12.98
CA ILE A 30 8.51 -3.22 -12.62
C ILE A 30 9.49 -3.46 -13.78
N SER A 31 9.00 -3.90 -14.94
CA SER A 31 9.79 -4.05 -16.16
C SER A 31 9.44 -2.93 -17.14
N VAL A 32 10.38 -2.63 -18.04
CA VAL A 32 10.33 -1.51 -18.97
C VAL A 32 10.65 -1.98 -20.38
N SER A 33 10.03 -1.40 -21.40
CA SER A 33 10.34 -1.72 -22.79
C SER A 33 11.62 -1.02 -23.25
N LEU A 34 12.56 -1.81 -23.78
CA LEU A 34 13.76 -1.37 -24.50
C LEU A 34 13.76 -2.08 -25.87
N PRO A 35 13.01 -1.58 -26.88
CA PRO A 35 12.64 -2.37 -28.07
C PRO A 35 13.82 -2.83 -28.92
N THR A 36 14.90 -2.05 -29.00
CA THR A 36 16.09 -2.38 -29.80
C THR A 36 17.32 -2.64 -28.95
N PHE A 37 18.30 -3.35 -29.50
CA PHE A 37 19.62 -3.48 -28.86
C PHE A 37 20.30 -2.11 -28.64
N ARG A 38 20.04 -1.13 -29.52
CA ARG A 38 20.49 0.25 -29.34
C ARG A 38 19.87 0.90 -28.09
N ASP A 39 18.60 0.65 -27.79
CA ASP A 39 17.97 1.14 -26.55
C ASP A 39 18.57 0.50 -25.29
N ASN A 40 19.12 -0.72 -25.38
CA ASN A 40 19.80 -1.39 -24.28
C ASN A 40 21.21 -0.82 -24.05
N VAL A 41 21.97 -0.54 -25.11
CA VAL A 41 23.26 0.18 -25.03
C VAL A 41 23.04 1.59 -24.47
N ASP A 42 22.11 2.35 -25.05
CA ASP A 42 21.77 3.70 -24.63
C ASP A 42 21.20 3.76 -23.19
N TYR A 43 20.63 2.66 -22.67
CA TYR A 43 20.21 2.53 -21.27
C TYR A 43 21.41 2.43 -20.32
N GLU A 44 22.35 1.53 -20.58
CA GLU A 44 23.56 1.34 -19.76
C GLU A 44 24.51 2.56 -19.84
N GLU A 45 24.59 3.22 -21.00
CA GLU A 45 25.30 4.50 -21.18
C GLU A 45 24.54 5.71 -20.58
N ALA A 46 23.37 5.48 -19.96
CA ALA A 46 22.51 6.50 -19.36
C ALA A 46 22.14 7.65 -20.31
N ALA A 47 21.99 7.35 -21.61
CA ALA A 47 21.75 8.34 -22.65
C ALA A 47 20.44 9.11 -22.39
N PRO A 48 20.43 10.46 -22.52
CA PRO A 48 19.25 11.28 -22.20
C PRO A 48 17.97 10.91 -22.97
N ARG A 49 18.09 10.26 -24.14
CA ARG A 49 16.97 9.74 -24.94
C ARG A 49 16.18 8.65 -24.20
N VAL A 50 16.88 7.68 -23.61
CA VAL A 50 16.25 6.56 -22.88
C VAL A 50 15.83 7.02 -21.48
N VAL A 51 16.74 7.67 -20.74
CA VAL A 51 16.50 8.06 -19.33
C VAL A 51 15.29 9.00 -19.17
N LYS A 52 15.00 9.85 -20.17
CA LYS A 52 13.80 10.71 -20.19
C LYS A 52 12.52 10.01 -20.64
N ALA A 53 12.62 8.90 -21.36
CA ALA A 53 11.46 8.12 -21.83
C ALA A 53 10.95 7.13 -20.76
N MET A 54 11.82 6.70 -19.84
CA MET A 54 11.45 5.77 -18.77
C MET A 54 10.38 6.34 -17.82
N VAL A 55 9.17 5.79 -17.86
CA VAL A 55 8.11 6.04 -16.85
C VAL A 55 8.09 4.98 -15.75
N SER A 56 8.68 3.80 -16.00
CA SER A 56 8.93 2.77 -14.98
C SER A 56 10.28 2.08 -15.19
N GLY A 57 10.62 1.16 -14.28
CA GLY A 57 11.82 0.33 -14.31
C GLY A 57 11.99 -0.43 -13.00
N TYR A 58 13.03 -1.27 -12.93
CA TYR A 58 13.23 -2.13 -11.77
C TYR A 58 13.51 -1.32 -10.48
N PRO A 59 12.85 -1.60 -9.33
CA PRO A 59 12.92 -0.79 -8.09
C PRO A 59 14.28 -0.62 -7.39
N ARG A 60 15.39 -1.05 -8.00
CA ARG A 60 16.78 -0.78 -7.57
C ARG A 60 17.63 -0.03 -8.62
N PHE A 61 17.03 0.36 -9.73
CA PHE A 61 17.64 1.22 -10.77
C PHE A 61 16.76 2.43 -11.07
N PHE A 62 15.43 2.27 -11.03
CA PHE A 62 14.45 3.33 -11.18
C PHE A 62 13.62 3.50 -9.89
N VAL A 63 13.65 4.69 -9.28
CA VAL A 63 12.69 5.05 -8.22
C VAL A 63 11.36 5.39 -8.90
N ALA A 64 10.31 4.62 -8.62
CA ALA A 64 8.99 4.80 -9.22
C ALA A 64 8.44 6.22 -9.02
N LEU A 65 7.77 6.78 -10.03
CA LEU A 65 7.39 8.20 -10.06
C LEU A 65 6.54 8.62 -8.86
N LYS A 66 5.58 7.80 -8.44
CA LYS A 66 4.75 8.06 -7.24
C LYS A 66 5.55 8.04 -5.92
N VAL A 67 6.69 7.33 -5.87
CA VAL A 67 7.61 7.37 -4.72
C VAL A 67 8.44 8.66 -4.72
N LYS A 68 8.84 9.17 -5.90
CA LYS A 68 9.48 10.49 -6.04
C LYS A 68 8.54 11.62 -5.62
N GLU A 69 7.30 11.61 -6.11
CA GLU A 69 6.24 12.58 -5.79
C GLU A 69 5.98 12.68 -4.27
N LEU A 70 5.93 11.54 -3.59
CA LEU A 70 5.79 11.47 -2.13
C LEU A 70 7.05 11.91 -1.38
N ALA A 71 8.24 11.63 -1.92
CA ALA A 71 9.50 12.12 -1.38
C ALA A 71 9.61 13.64 -1.49
N GLU A 72 9.24 14.24 -2.63
CA GLU A 72 9.17 15.69 -2.82
C GLU A 72 8.22 16.38 -1.83
N ILE A 73 7.06 15.78 -1.54
CA ILE A 73 6.15 16.31 -0.50
C ILE A 73 6.82 16.26 0.88
N CYS A 74 7.63 15.25 1.16
CA CYS A 74 8.40 15.16 2.39
C CYS A 74 9.55 16.19 2.44
N GLU A 75 10.27 16.39 1.34
CA GLU A 75 11.29 17.44 1.18
C GLU A 75 10.67 18.84 1.41
N LYS A 76 9.57 19.16 0.72
CA LYS A 76 8.83 20.43 0.83
C LYS A 76 8.27 20.70 2.23
N LYS A 77 8.02 19.65 3.04
CA LYS A 77 7.41 19.76 4.38
C LYS A 77 8.41 19.71 5.54
N TYR A 78 9.56 19.07 5.37
CA TYR A 78 10.51 18.78 6.46
C TYR A 78 11.99 18.99 6.12
N GLY A 79 12.32 19.30 4.86
CA GLY A 79 13.68 19.54 4.38
C GLY A 79 14.03 21.02 4.24
N LYS A 80 15.33 21.29 4.10
CA LYS A 80 15.88 22.56 3.63
C LYS A 80 16.00 22.54 2.10
N PRO A 81 16.09 23.69 1.40
CA PRO A 81 16.35 23.72 -0.05
C PRO A 81 17.67 23.05 -0.50
N THR A 82 18.60 22.78 0.43
CA THR A 82 19.87 22.10 0.19
C THR A 82 19.87 20.63 0.63
N GLU A 83 18.73 20.11 1.08
CA GLU A 83 18.58 18.72 1.56
C GLU A 83 17.66 17.92 0.63
N ARG A 84 18.06 16.69 0.32
CA ARG A 84 17.26 15.70 -0.40
C ARG A 84 16.86 14.56 0.51
N CYS A 85 15.89 13.73 0.12
CA CYS A 85 15.47 12.59 0.92
C CYS A 85 15.27 11.27 0.16
N PHE A 86 15.37 10.17 0.90
CA PHE A 86 14.78 8.87 0.54
C PHE A 86 13.74 8.50 1.59
N ILE A 87 12.67 7.82 1.16
CA ILE A 87 11.54 7.43 2.01
C ILE A 87 11.43 5.90 2.20
N TRP A 88 11.14 5.50 3.43
CA TRP A 88 11.24 4.15 3.95
C TRP A 88 9.97 3.72 4.69
N PRO A 89 9.55 2.44 4.61
CA PRO A 89 8.34 1.96 5.27
C PRO A 89 8.52 1.67 6.78
N SER A 90 9.74 1.78 7.32
CA SER A 90 9.95 1.68 8.77
C SER A 90 11.18 2.45 9.26
N ARG A 91 11.15 2.83 10.55
CA ARG A 91 12.23 3.55 11.22
C ARG A 91 13.57 2.82 11.19
N LYS A 92 13.57 1.49 11.35
CA LYS A 92 14.76 0.62 11.30
C LYS A 92 15.50 0.65 9.95
N ILE A 93 14.79 0.96 8.87
CA ILE A 93 15.38 1.13 7.53
C ILE A 93 16.01 2.53 7.45
N ALA A 94 15.29 3.57 7.88
CA ALA A 94 15.83 4.93 7.96
C ALA A 94 17.09 5.01 8.85
N GLU A 95 17.12 4.32 9.98
CA GLU A 95 18.28 4.24 10.88
C GLU A 95 19.46 3.51 10.26
N ARG A 96 19.25 2.43 9.48
CA ARG A 96 20.32 1.77 8.71
C ARG A 96 20.84 2.65 7.57
N CYS A 97 19.97 3.35 6.84
CA CYS A 97 20.37 4.34 5.85
C CYS A 97 21.23 5.44 6.49
N ARG A 98 20.79 5.98 7.64
CA ARG A 98 21.52 6.99 8.40
C ARG A 98 22.93 6.50 8.76
N HIS A 99 23.06 5.33 9.41
CA HIS A 99 24.37 4.79 9.79
C HIS A 99 25.27 4.45 8.58
N PHE A 100 24.70 4.08 7.43
CA PHE A 100 25.45 3.89 6.18
C PHE A 100 25.99 5.23 5.67
N MET A 101 25.14 6.26 5.60
CA MET A 101 25.55 7.59 5.13
C MET A 101 26.52 8.26 6.10
N GLU A 102 26.31 8.17 7.42
CA GLU A 102 27.23 8.65 8.47
C GLU A 102 28.62 7.96 8.40
N ARG A 103 28.72 6.78 7.77
CA ARG A 103 29.97 6.03 7.58
C ARG A 103 30.67 6.32 6.24
N TYR A 104 29.92 6.60 5.18
CA TYR A 104 30.44 6.69 3.81
C TYR A 104 30.32 8.07 3.15
N TYR A 105 29.54 8.99 3.72
CA TYR A 105 29.55 10.39 3.29
C TYR A 105 30.64 11.15 4.06
N VAL A 106 31.69 11.55 3.33
CA VAL A 106 32.69 12.49 3.83
C VAL A 106 32.34 13.88 3.28
N PRO A 107 31.97 14.86 4.12
CA PRO A 107 31.67 16.20 3.66
C PRO A 107 32.89 16.88 3.04
N GLN A 108 32.71 17.52 1.88
CA GLN A 108 33.73 18.39 1.31
C GLN A 108 33.99 19.56 2.28
N PRO A 109 35.26 19.91 2.59
CA PRO A 109 35.56 21.05 3.44
C PRO A 109 35.20 22.34 2.70
N ALA A 110 34.10 22.99 3.12
CA ALA A 110 33.64 24.25 2.53
C ALA A 110 34.77 25.30 2.59
N SER A 111 35.20 25.79 1.42
CA SER A 111 36.38 26.66 1.26
C SER A 111 36.16 28.11 1.72
N SER A 112 35.23 28.32 2.64
CA SER A 112 34.77 29.62 3.13
C SER A 112 34.55 29.56 4.64
N ILE A 113 35.20 30.46 5.38
CA ILE A 113 34.97 30.62 6.82
C ILE A 113 33.55 31.20 7.03
N SER A 114 32.59 30.33 7.33
CA SER A 114 31.28 30.70 7.87
C SER A 114 31.06 29.94 9.16
N THR A 115 31.09 30.65 10.30
CA THR A 115 30.91 30.09 11.65
C THR A 115 29.43 29.82 11.95
N THR A 116 28.79 29.07 11.06
CA THR A 116 27.40 28.63 11.12
C THR A 116 27.40 27.11 11.06
N SER A 117 27.13 26.46 12.19
CA SER A 117 27.22 25.00 12.35
C SER A 117 26.11 24.26 11.60
N SER A 118 26.18 24.26 10.26
CA SER A 118 25.41 23.40 9.37
C SER A 118 25.84 21.96 9.61
N SER A 119 25.16 21.28 10.55
CA SER A 119 25.49 19.91 10.90
C SER A 119 25.28 19.00 9.69
N ASN A 120 26.35 18.31 9.27
CA ASN A 120 26.37 17.35 8.16
C ASN A 120 25.68 16.01 8.55
N THR A 121 24.59 16.14 9.31
CA THR A 121 23.88 15.07 10.00
C THR A 121 22.70 14.61 9.16
N VAL A 122 22.68 13.34 8.81
CA VAL A 122 21.55 12.71 8.13
C VAL A 122 20.38 12.63 9.11
N ARG A 123 19.34 13.43 8.88
CA ARG A 123 18.20 13.58 9.80
C ARG A 123 17.15 12.52 9.49
N ILE A 124 16.54 11.94 10.52
CA ILE A 124 15.38 11.04 10.35
C ILE A 124 14.12 11.80 10.74
N VAL A 125 13.12 11.77 9.86
CA VAL A 125 11.79 12.34 10.09
C VAL A 125 10.75 11.23 10.01
N GLU A 126 9.81 11.23 10.96
CA GLU A 126 8.59 10.44 10.87
C GLU A 126 7.49 11.29 10.21
N PHE A 127 6.98 10.84 9.07
CA PHE A 127 5.85 11.44 8.39
C PHE A 127 4.63 10.53 8.58
N THR A 128 3.83 10.84 9.59
CA THR A 128 2.52 10.23 9.79
C THR A 128 1.51 10.91 8.85
N ILE A 129 0.81 10.10 8.05
CA ILE A 129 -0.26 10.49 7.15
C ILE A 129 -1.56 9.91 7.73
N HIS A 130 -2.51 10.76 8.10
CA HIS A 130 -3.78 10.34 8.67
C HIS A 130 -4.79 10.00 7.58
N ALA A 131 -5.70 9.08 7.88
CA ALA A 131 -6.85 8.82 7.02
C ALA A 131 -7.73 10.08 6.95
N PRO A 132 -8.22 10.47 5.76
CA PRO A 132 -9.27 11.48 5.63
C PRO A 132 -10.59 10.99 6.25
N ALA A 133 -11.49 11.90 6.59
CA ALA A 133 -12.79 11.58 7.20
C ALA A 133 -13.59 10.59 6.33
N SER A 134 -13.50 10.74 5.01
CA SER A 134 -14.07 9.87 3.98
C SER A 134 -13.56 8.41 3.98
N GLU A 135 -12.39 8.11 4.57
CA GLU A 135 -11.80 6.75 4.60
C GLU A 135 -11.77 6.11 6.00
N LEU A 136 -12.30 6.78 7.03
CA LEU A 136 -12.33 6.29 8.42
C LEU A 136 -13.39 5.19 8.66
N LYS A 137 -13.19 4.03 8.02
CA LYS A 137 -14.01 2.82 8.20
C LYS A 137 -13.83 2.22 9.60
N PRO A 138 -14.87 1.64 10.23
CA PRO A 138 -14.72 0.87 11.47
C PRO A 138 -13.68 -0.25 11.32
N GLY A 139 -12.70 -0.31 12.23
CA GLY A 139 -11.58 -1.26 12.14
C GLY A 139 -10.49 -0.92 11.11
N GLY A 140 -10.68 0.11 10.29
CA GLY A 140 -9.72 0.53 9.27
C GLY A 140 -8.45 1.21 9.83
N LEU A 141 -7.43 1.32 8.98
CA LEU A 141 -6.20 2.07 9.30
C LEU A 141 -6.53 3.56 9.51
N LYS A 142 -6.22 4.09 10.69
CA LYS A 142 -6.44 5.51 11.03
C LYS A 142 -5.30 6.43 10.57
N PHE A 143 -4.12 5.85 10.35
CA PHE A 143 -2.93 6.52 9.85
C PHE A 143 -1.96 5.50 9.24
N VAL A 144 -1.08 5.99 8.38
CA VAL A 144 0.10 5.31 7.84
C VAL A 144 1.33 6.08 8.29
N LYS A 145 2.40 5.38 8.69
CA LYS A 145 3.70 5.98 9.00
C LYS A 145 4.72 5.61 7.96
N ILE A 146 5.32 6.62 7.33
CA ILE A 146 6.55 6.49 6.56
C ILE A 146 7.66 7.31 7.22
N TYR A 147 8.90 6.97 6.93
CA TYR A 147 10.08 7.60 7.51
C TYR A 147 10.98 8.12 6.40
N ALA A 148 11.52 9.32 6.54
CA ALA A 148 12.48 9.89 5.59
C ALA A 148 13.86 10.01 6.21
N THR A 149 14.92 9.68 5.46
CA THR A 149 16.26 10.21 5.74
C THR A 149 16.46 11.45 4.89
N LEU A 150 16.70 12.59 5.53
CA LEU A 150 17.03 13.86 4.89
C LEU A 150 18.53 14.12 5.06
N PHE A 151 19.19 14.48 3.96
CA PHE A 151 20.65 14.61 3.88
C PHE A 151 21.01 15.69 2.85
N PRO A 152 22.22 16.29 2.92
CA PRO A 152 22.65 17.29 1.93
C PRO A 152 22.64 16.74 0.49
N GLU A 153 22.28 17.56 -0.51
CA GLU A 153 22.11 17.08 -1.90
C GLU A 153 23.38 16.42 -2.48
N GLU A 154 24.57 16.89 -2.13
CA GLU A 154 25.83 16.31 -2.56
C GLU A 154 26.04 14.87 -2.05
N ALA A 155 25.34 14.47 -0.98
CA ALA A 155 25.35 13.11 -0.44
C ALA A 155 24.35 12.15 -1.15
N PHE A 156 23.58 12.64 -2.14
CA PHE A 156 22.55 11.84 -2.83
C PHE A 156 23.13 10.58 -3.51
N SER A 157 24.37 10.62 -3.99
CA SER A 157 25.06 9.46 -4.55
C SER A 157 25.24 8.31 -3.53
N ILE A 158 25.57 8.65 -2.29
CA ILE A 158 25.74 7.70 -1.17
C ILE A 158 24.38 7.17 -0.69
N GLY A 159 23.37 8.05 -0.58
CA GLY A 159 21.99 7.67 -0.27
C GLY A 159 21.40 6.72 -1.32
N LYS A 160 21.68 6.99 -2.61
CA LYS A 160 21.30 6.13 -3.73
C LYS A 160 21.94 4.76 -3.62
N GLN A 161 23.25 4.66 -3.37
CA GLN A 161 23.94 3.36 -3.17
C GLN A 161 23.27 2.52 -2.08
N TYR A 162 22.94 3.12 -0.93
CA TYR A 162 22.22 2.41 0.13
C TYR A 162 20.88 1.83 -0.37
N TRP A 163 20.04 2.63 -1.04
CA TRP A 163 18.78 2.17 -1.62
C TRP A 163 18.99 1.02 -2.64
N GLN A 164 19.94 1.18 -3.56
CA GLN A 164 20.20 0.17 -4.61
C GLN A 164 20.66 -1.18 -4.03
N HIS A 165 21.51 -1.17 -2.99
CA HIS A 165 22.06 -2.39 -2.41
C HIS A 165 21.17 -3.00 -1.32
N ALA A 166 20.52 -2.21 -0.47
CA ALA A 166 19.60 -2.69 0.54
C ALA A 166 18.29 -3.23 -0.07
N GLY A 167 17.79 -2.61 -1.16
CA GLY A 167 16.54 -3.00 -1.82
C GLY A 167 15.27 -2.70 -1.03
N GLU A 168 15.38 -2.00 0.10
CA GLU A 168 14.26 -1.59 0.95
C GLU A 168 13.78 -0.18 0.53
N ILE A 169 12.49 0.01 0.26
CA ILE A 169 11.90 1.32 -0.09
C ILE A 169 10.38 1.31 0.19
N VAL A 170 9.74 2.48 0.25
CA VAL A 170 8.27 2.59 0.16
C VAL A 170 7.81 1.99 -1.18
N SER A 171 6.90 1.02 -1.14
CA SER A 171 6.37 0.41 -2.37
C SER A 171 5.53 1.40 -3.18
N SER A 172 5.44 1.22 -4.50
CA SER A 172 4.64 2.10 -5.35
C SER A 172 3.14 2.07 -5.02
N ARG A 173 2.61 0.91 -4.58
CA ARG A 173 1.24 0.77 -4.02
C ARG A 173 1.07 1.63 -2.75
N LEU A 174 2.00 1.53 -1.80
CA LEU A 174 1.97 2.32 -0.55
C LEU A 174 2.09 3.82 -0.84
N ALA A 175 2.91 4.22 -1.81
CA ALA A 175 3.05 5.62 -2.22
C ALA A 175 1.76 6.18 -2.82
N VAL A 176 1.10 5.44 -3.72
CA VAL A 176 -0.21 5.84 -4.29
C VAL A 176 -1.27 5.99 -3.18
N HIS A 177 -1.33 5.06 -2.22
CA HIS A 177 -2.25 5.14 -1.08
C HIS A 177 -1.98 6.38 -0.21
N CYS A 178 -0.71 6.66 0.11
CA CYS A 178 -0.30 7.85 0.85
C CYS A 178 -0.67 9.15 0.13
N LEU A 179 -0.41 9.23 -1.18
CA LEU A 179 -0.76 10.40 -2.01
C LEU A 179 -2.28 10.62 -2.08
N ARG A 180 -3.06 9.55 -2.25
CA ARG A 180 -4.54 9.62 -2.26
C ARG A 180 -5.09 10.18 -0.95
N TRP A 181 -4.58 9.73 0.20
CA TRP A 181 -4.97 10.28 1.51
C TRP A 181 -4.56 11.73 1.70
N LEU A 182 -3.38 12.14 1.23
CA LEU A 182 -2.94 13.54 1.29
C LEU A 182 -3.81 14.45 0.43
N SER A 183 -4.21 14.02 -0.78
CA SER A 183 -5.11 14.78 -1.66
C SER A 183 -6.51 14.91 -1.08
N LEU A 184 -7.14 13.79 -0.69
CA LEU A 184 -8.47 13.79 -0.08
C LEU A 184 -8.52 14.65 1.18
N LYS A 185 -7.47 14.60 2.02
CA LYS A 185 -7.40 15.48 3.19
C LYS A 185 -7.27 16.95 2.80
N ALA A 186 -6.46 17.32 1.81
CA ALA A 186 -6.37 18.70 1.35
C ALA A 186 -7.71 19.22 0.79
N GLU A 187 -8.55 18.35 0.20
CA GLU A 187 -9.91 18.67 -0.24
C GLU A 187 -10.92 18.77 0.92
N GLU A 188 -10.74 18.01 2.01
CA GLU A 188 -11.50 18.16 3.26
C GLU A 188 -11.14 19.48 3.97
N ASP A 189 -9.85 19.73 4.22
CA ASP A 189 -9.33 20.94 4.87
C ASP A 189 -9.77 22.22 4.12
N GLN A 190 -9.83 22.20 2.78
CA GLN A 190 -10.33 23.33 1.96
C GLN A 190 -11.85 23.56 2.09
N ARG A 191 -12.66 22.48 2.15
CA ARG A 191 -14.12 22.60 2.29
C ARG A 191 -14.51 23.13 3.67
N ASP A 192 -13.83 22.67 4.73
CA ASP A 192 -14.07 23.14 6.09
C ASP A 192 -13.70 24.62 6.24
N ALA A 193 -12.57 25.06 5.66
CA ALA A 193 -12.19 26.46 5.60
C ALA A 193 -13.25 27.32 4.89
N ALA A 194 -13.71 26.90 3.70
CA ALA A 194 -14.74 27.62 2.94
C ALA A 194 -16.07 27.73 3.71
N SER A 195 -16.51 26.65 4.36
CA SER A 195 -17.74 26.64 5.18
C SER A 195 -17.65 27.58 6.40
N THR A 196 -16.44 27.77 6.93
CA THR A 196 -16.18 28.64 8.08
C THR A 196 -16.26 30.11 7.69
N THR A 197 -15.72 30.50 6.53
CA THR A 197 -15.86 31.87 5.99
C THR A 197 -17.28 32.27 5.61
N ALA A 198 -18.18 31.31 5.35
CA ALA A 198 -19.57 31.60 5.00
C ALA A 198 -20.43 32.10 6.19
N LYS A 199 -19.94 31.97 7.44
CA LYS A 199 -20.66 32.42 8.64
C LYS A 199 -20.32 33.87 9.01
N GLY A 200 -20.85 34.80 8.22
CA GLY A 200 -20.97 36.20 8.62
C GLY A 200 -21.80 36.37 9.91
N PRO A 201 -21.76 37.55 10.57
CA PRO A 201 -22.40 37.76 11.86
C PRO A 201 -23.93 37.61 11.76
N ALA A 202 -24.44 36.48 12.24
CA ALA A 202 -25.85 36.14 12.15
C ALA A 202 -26.71 37.10 12.98
N THR A 203 -27.32 38.08 12.31
CA THR A 203 -28.27 39.02 12.92
C THR A 203 -29.44 38.23 13.48
N ARG A 204 -29.54 38.18 14.82
CA ARG A 204 -30.39 37.22 15.54
C ARG A 204 -31.87 37.65 15.49
N LEU A 205 -32.52 37.46 14.34
CA LEU A 205 -33.95 37.67 14.14
C LEU A 205 -34.74 36.84 15.16
N THR A 206 -35.20 37.52 16.20
CA THR A 206 -35.86 36.90 17.34
C THR A 206 -37.34 36.76 17.02
N MET A 207 -37.72 35.60 16.48
CA MET A 207 -39.11 35.28 16.16
C MET A 207 -39.99 35.44 17.42
N PRO A 208 -41.08 36.24 17.37
CA PRO A 208 -41.96 36.41 18.52
C PRO A 208 -42.62 35.09 18.93
N ARG A 209 -42.53 34.74 20.22
CA ARG A 209 -43.33 33.65 20.79
C ARG A 209 -44.78 34.10 20.88
N VAL A 210 -45.64 33.55 20.02
CA VAL A 210 -47.09 33.74 20.10
C VAL A 210 -47.63 32.96 21.30
N ASN A 211 -48.11 33.67 22.32
CA ASN A 211 -48.80 33.07 23.45
C ASN A 211 -50.12 32.44 22.99
N ARG A 212 -50.40 31.19 23.38
CA ARG A 212 -51.70 30.52 23.16
C ARG A 212 -52.15 29.84 24.45
N HIS A 213 -53.01 30.53 25.20
CA HIS A 213 -53.71 30.02 26.38
C HIS A 213 -55.22 29.94 26.10
N TYR A 214 -55.92 29.11 26.88
CA TYR A 214 -57.34 28.72 26.73
C TYR A 214 -57.60 27.84 25.48
N SER A 215 -58.52 26.87 25.49
CA SER A 215 -59.62 26.57 26.43
C SER A 215 -59.58 25.15 27.04
N ALA A 216 -60.54 24.83 27.94
CA ALA A 216 -60.47 23.75 28.92
C ALA A 216 -61.13 22.39 28.53
N ASN A 217 -60.71 21.34 29.26
CA ASN A 217 -61.40 20.10 29.70
C ASN A 217 -62.65 19.55 28.96
N LYS A 218 -62.62 18.24 28.62
CA LYS A 218 -63.43 17.22 29.35
C LYS A 218 -62.94 15.77 29.13
N ILE A 219 -63.70 14.81 29.68
CA ILE A 219 -63.46 13.37 29.95
C ILE A 219 -64.83 12.65 29.75
N VAL A 220 -65.02 11.33 29.53
CA VAL A 220 -64.30 10.09 29.92
C VAL A 220 -64.58 8.93 28.92
N ALA A 221 -63.80 7.84 29.00
CA ALA A 221 -64.15 6.43 28.67
C ALA A 221 -64.25 6.01 27.16
N ASP A 222 -64.14 4.73 26.74
CA ASP A 222 -63.69 3.47 27.40
C ASP A 222 -63.30 2.40 26.33
N GLY A 223 -62.78 1.24 26.74
CA GLY A 223 -63.00 -0.04 26.00
C GLY A 223 -61.78 -0.81 25.46
N LEU A 224 -61.57 -2.00 26.05
CA LEU A 224 -60.98 -3.28 25.55
C LEU A 224 -60.39 -3.35 24.11
N SER A 225 -59.19 -3.92 23.89
CA SER A 225 -58.83 -5.39 23.86
C SER A 225 -59.31 -6.10 22.58
N SER A 226 -58.65 -7.11 21.98
CA SER A 226 -57.62 -8.04 22.49
C SER A 226 -56.71 -8.66 21.40
N THR A 227 -55.72 -9.47 21.84
CA THR A 227 -55.14 -10.67 21.17
C THR A 227 -54.53 -10.60 19.76
N SER A 228 -53.21 -10.81 19.70
CA SER A 228 -52.57 -11.67 18.69
C SER A 228 -52.94 -13.15 18.91
N PRO A 229 -52.69 -14.04 17.93
CA PRO A 229 -51.68 -15.09 18.18
C PRO A 229 -50.78 -15.38 16.95
N ALA A 230 -49.83 -16.31 17.12
CA ALA A 230 -48.90 -16.77 16.07
C ALA A 230 -48.84 -18.31 16.01
N ALA A 231 -48.47 -18.90 14.87
CA ALA A 231 -47.87 -20.24 14.77
C ALA A 231 -47.29 -20.57 13.38
N THR A 232 -45.97 -20.79 13.35
CA THR A 232 -45.25 -21.94 12.75
C THR A 232 -46.00 -22.93 11.84
N THR A 233 -45.45 -23.24 10.65
CA THR A 233 -45.05 -24.62 10.26
C THR A 233 -44.26 -24.72 8.93
N THR A 234 -43.23 -25.56 8.93
CA THR A 234 -42.65 -26.24 7.75
C THR A 234 -42.94 -27.74 7.87
N PRO A 235 -42.97 -28.50 6.75
CA PRO A 235 -41.91 -29.51 6.59
C PRO A 235 -41.46 -29.77 5.14
N SER A 236 -40.29 -30.39 5.00
CA SER A 236 -39.79 -30.99 3.75
C SER A 236 -40.08 -32.50 3.69
N PRO A 237 -39.92 -33.14 2.53
CA PRO A 237 -39.51 -34.55 2.48
C PRO A 237 -38.22 -34.79 1.66
N THR A 238 -37.55 -35.90 2.00
CA THR A 238 -36.22 -36.32 1.50
C THR A 238 -36.30 -37.21 0.27
N THR A 239 -35.28 -37.21 -0.60
CA THR A 239 -34.85 -38.41 -1.35
C THR A 239 -33.35 -38.33 -1.67
N SER A 240 -32.64 -39.45 -1.48
CA SER A 240 -31.25 -39.69 -1.94
C SER A 240 -31.28 -40.89 -2.89
N PRO A 241 -30.39 -40.99 -3.91
CA PRO A 241 -29.12 -41.69 -3.65
C PRO A 241 -27.90 -41.20 -4.47
N SER A 242 -26.72 -41.66 -4.07
CA SER A 242 -25.43 -41.56 -4.77
C SER A 242 -25.05 -42.92 -5.42
N PRO A 243 -23.86 -43.12 -6.04
CA PRO A 243 -22.92 -42.19 -6.69
C PRO A 243 -22.53 -42.60 -8.14
N LYS A 244 -22.07 -41.66 -8.98
CA LYS A 244 -21.19 -41.94 -10.15
C LYS A 244 -20.17 -40.83 -10.37
N GLN A 245 -19.02 -41.18 -10.96
CA GLN A 245 -17.94 -40.26 -11.32
C GLN A 245 -18.19 -39.64 -12.70
N GLU A 246 -17.91 -38.34 -12.86
CA GLU A 246 -17.29 -37.72 -14.05
C GLU A 246 -16.92 -36.26 -13.68
N ARG A 247 -15.63 -35.92 -13.66
CA ARG A 247 -14.81 -35.32 -14.74
C ARG A 247 -15.13 -33.84 -15.01
N ASP A 248 -14.10 -33.03 -14.71
CA ASP A 248 -14.00 -31.57 -14.71
C ASP A 248 -14.71 -30.85 -15.89
N LEU A 249 -15.58 -29.88 -15.57
CA LEU A 249 -16.33 -29.05 -16.54
C LEU A 249 -16.52 -27.58 -16.07
N GLU A 250 -15.56 -27.01 -15.34
CA GLU A 250 -15.62 -25.60 -14.86
C GLU A 250 -14.97 -24.57 -15.81
N ASP A 251 -14.61 -24.94 -17.04
CA ASP A 251 -13.96 -24.06 -18.02
C ASP A 251 -14.85 -23.88 -19.28
N GLN A 252 -16.01 -23.25 -19.06
CA GLN A 252 -16.91 -22.75 -20.10
C GLN A 252 -17.27 -21.29 -19.79
N PRO A 253 -17.15 -20.35 -20.74
CA PRO A 253 -17.50 -18.96 -20.51
C PRO A 253 -19.02 -18.82 -20.36
N ILE A 254 -19.48 -18.24 -19.25
CA ILE A 254 -20.88 -17.88 -19.04
C ILE A 254 -21.14 -16.57 -19.79
N GLU A 255 -21.85 -16.65 -20.92
CA GLU A 255 -22.30 -15.47 -21.66
C GLU A 255 -23.63 -14.95 -21.08
N GLY A 256 -23.56 -13.83 -20.35
CA GLY A 256 -24.73 -13.01 -19.97
C GLY A 256 -24.95 -12.83 -18.46
N GLU A 257 -25.23 -11.57 -18.07
CA GLU A 257 -25.87 -11.08 -16.82
C GLU A 257 -25.41 -11.77 -15.50
N ASP A 258 -24.60 -11.16 -14.63
CA ASP A 258 -24.53 -9.74 -14.23
C ASP A 258 -23.10 -9.29 -13.86
N GLY A 259 -22.91 -7.99 -13.62
CA GLY A 259 -21.60 -7.34 -13.49
C GLY A 259 -20.74 -7.79 -12.30
N LEU A 260 -19.66 -8.53 -12.59
CA LEU A 260 -18.48 -8.64 -11.73
C LEU A 260 -17.67 -7.34 -11.80
N ASP A 261 -17.32 -6.77 -10.65
CA ASP A 261 -16.56 -5.52 -10.59
C ASP A 261 -15.08 -5.77 -10.96
N GLU A 262 -14.38 -4.80 -11.53
CA GLU A 262 -12.95 -4.94 -11.88
C GLU A 262 -12.11 -5.26 -10.62
N ARG A 263 -12.57 -4.76 -9.47
CA ARG A 263 -12.04 -5.05 -8.14
C ARG A 263 -12.22 -6.50 -7.71
N ASP A 264 -13.32 -7.15 -8.08
CA ASP A 264 -13.55 -8.57 -7.75
C ASP A 264 -12.60 -9.47 -8.53
N TYR A 265 -12.27 -9.08 -9.78
CA TYR A 265 -11.23 -9.75 -10.57
C TYR A 265 -9.82 -9.50 -10.01
N GLU A 266 -9.47 -8.27 -9.62
CA GLU A 266 -8.20 -7.99 -8.93
C GLU A 266 -8.06 -8.79 -7.63
N VAL A 267 -9.11 -8.83 -6.79
CA VAL A 267 -9.13 -9.60 -5.53
C VAL A 267 -9.00 -11.10 -5.83
N TYR A 268 -9.77 -11.65 -6.77
CA TYR A 268 -9.68 -13.06 -7.16
C TYR A 268 -8.26 -13.44 -7.63
N VAL A 269 -7.58 -12.57 -8.38
CA VAL A 269 -6.20 -12.79 -8.82
C VAL A 269 -5.19 -12.65 -7.67
N GLU A 270 -5.34 -11.66 -6.78
CA GLU A 270 -4.46 -11.51 -5.61
C GLU A 270 -4.67 -12.61 -4.54
N GLU A 271 -5.87 -13.19 -4.41
CA GLU A 271 -6.15 -14.33 -3.52
C GLU A 271 -5.73 -15.68 -4.12
N ARG A 272 -6.01 -15.94 -5.41
CA ARG A 272 -5.74 -17.25 -6.06
C ARG A 272 -4.30 -17.41 -6.53
N TYR A 273 -3.63 -16.31 -6.90
CA TYR A 273 -2.27 -16.33 -7.47
C TYR A 273 -1.27 -15.40 -6.77
N GLY A 274 -1.72 -14.47 -5.94
CA GLY A 274 -0.83 -13.67 -5.09
C GLY A 274 -0.21 -14.49 -3.97
N ARG A 275 0.93 -14.04 -3.43
CA ARG A 275 1.52 -14.60 -2.19
C ARG A 275 0.90 -13.98 -0.93
N ASN A 276 -0.36 -13.60 -1.02
CA ASN A 276 -1.12 -12.92 0.02
C ASN A 276 -1.77 -13.97 0.93
N LEU A 277 -1.00 -14.52 1.86
CA LEU A 277 -1.58 -15.34 2.92
C LEU A 277 -2.41 -14.44 3.85
N ASP A 278 -3.70 -14.74 3.99
CA ASP A 278 -4.62 -14.04 4.90
C ASP A 278 -4.03 -13.92 6.33
N LEU A 279 -4.17 -12.73 6.90
CA LEU A 279 -3.69 -12.36 8.23
C LEU A 279 -4.27 -13.26 9.34
N SER A 280 -5.43 -13.90 9.14
CA SER A 280 -5.95 -14.92 10.07
C SER A 280 -5.02 -16.13 10.25
N PHE A 281 -4.18 -16.43 9.25
CA PHE A 281 -3.17 -17.50 9.31
C PHE A 281 -1.84 -17.04 9.92
N ALA A 282 -1.63 -15.74 10.19
CA ALA A 282 -0.38 -15.25 10.76
C ALA A 282 0.07 -15.96 12.06
N PRO A 283 -0.82 -16.34 13.00
CA PRO A 283 -0.43 -17.17 14.16
C PRO A 283 0.08 -18.55 13.75
N LYS A 284 -0.60 -19.22 12.80
CA LYS A 284 -0.22 -20.55 12.27
C LYS A 284 1.12 -20.48 11.52
N ALA A 285 1.33 -19.41 10.73
CA ALA A 285 2.58 -19.16 10.04
C ALA A 285 3.74 -18.92 11.02
N LYS A 286 3.52 -18.16 12.11
CA LYS A 286 4.53 -17.94 13.17
C LYS A 286 4.93 -19.25 13.86
N VAL A 287 3.96 -20.11 14.16
CA VAL A 287 4.16 -21.48 14.69
C VAL A 287 4.98 -22.33 13.71
N ALA A 288 4.59 -22.36 12.43
CA ALA A 288 5.34 -23.10 11.40
C ALA A 288 6.78 -22.60 11.22
N MET A 289 7.02 -21.28 11.33
CA MET A 289 8.37 -20.70 11.31
C MET A 289 9.18 -21.08 12.56
N LYS A 290 8.61 -20.99 13.77
CA LYS A 290 9.26 -21.46 15.01
C LYS A 290 9.72 -22.91 14.88
N ARG A 291 8.82 -23.83 14.47
CA ARG A 291 9.13 -25.25 14.26
C ARG A 291 10.25 -25.47 13.24
N ARG A 292 10.24 -24.73 12.11
CA ARG A 292 11.29 -24.81 11.10
C ARG A 292 12.64 -24.31 11.63
N ILE A 293 12.67 -23.23 12.40
CA ILE A 293 13.91 -22.71 12.99
C ILE A 293 14.42 -23.66 14.07
N ALA A 294 13.57 -24.17 14.98
CA ALA A 294 13.93 -25.16 15.99
C ALA A 294 14.55 -26.43 15.35
N SER A 295 13.92 -26.96 14.29
CA SER A 295 14.45 -28.09 13.52
C SER A 295 15.81 -27.77 12.87
N GLN A 296 15.98 -26.58 12.28
CA GLN A 296 17.25 -26.17 11.68
C GLN A 296 18.34 -25.97 12.74
N VAL A 297 18.00 -25.40 13.91
CA VAL A 297 18.91 -25.22 15.05
C VAL A 297 19.35 -26.59 15.58
N ALA A 298 18.44 -27.52 15.82
CA ALA A 298 18.78 -28.90 16.21
C ALA A 298 19.71 -29.58 15.20
N HIS A 299 19.49 -29.38 13.90
CA HIS A 299 20.33 -29.93 12.84
C HIS A 299 21.74 -29.29 12.75
N HIS A 300 21.91 -28.03 13.19
CA HIS A 300 23.22 -27.35 13.21
C HIS A 300 23.94 -27.39 14.57
N ALA A 301 23.25 -27.65 15.67
CA ALA A 301 23.82 -27.70 17.02
C ALA A 301 24.58 -29.01 17.35
N GLY A 302 24.76 -29.89 16.36
CA GLY A 302 25.41 -31.19 16.50
C GLY A 302 26.74 -31.12 17.25
N SER A 303 26.84 -31.88 18.34
CA SER A 303 27.99 -32.00 19.25
C SER A 303 28.33 -30.81 20.16
N ASN A 304 27.59 -29.68 20.14
CA ASN A 304 27.92 -28.50 20.98
C ASN A 304 26.75 -27.90 21.78
N TRP A 305 25.59 -28.59 21.86
CA TRP A 305 24.45 -28.15 22.67
C TRP A 305 24.58 -28.58 24.13
N THR A 306 24.36 -27.67 25.08
CA THR A 306 24.42 -27.93 26.53
C THR A 306 23.08 -27.69 27.25
N GLY A 307 21.96 -27.70 26.52
CA GLY A 307 20.62 -27.57 27.10
C GLY A 307 20.12 -28.88 27.69
N THR A 308 19.37 -28.82 28.79
CA THR A 308 18.87 -29.99 29.55
C THR A 308 17.63 -30.67 28.93
N SER A 309 17.42 -30.52 27.62
CA SER A 309 16.38 -31.18 26.84
C SER A 309 16.99 -31.83 25.61
N GLU A 310 16.60 -33.07 25.33
CA GLU A 310 17.09 -33.88 24.21
C GLU A 310 16.65 -33.35 22.84
N TYR A 311 15.63 -32.46 22.81
CA TYR A 311 15.10 -31.83 21.60
C TYR A 311 14.85 -30.33 21.80
N VAL A 312 15.11 -29.53 20.76
CA VAL A 312 14.74 -28.10 20.68
C VAL A 312 13.29 -28.00 20.20
N THR A 313 12.45 -27.30 20.95
CA THR A 313 11.01 -27.19 20.71
C THR A 313 10.65 -25.84 20.08
N GLU A 314 9.36 -25.64 19.81
CA GLU A 314 8.87 -24.36 19.31
C GLU A 314 8.74 -23.26 20.37
N ASP A 315 8.94 -23.57 21.67
CA ASP A 315 8.97 -22.58 22.75
C ASP A 315 10.39 -22.06 23.04
N ASP A 316 11.42 -22.76 22.58
CA ASP A 316 12.84 -22.40 22.73
C ASP A 316 13.35 -21.33 21.72
N VAL A 317 12.45 -20.80 20.86
CA VAL A 317 12.77 -19.94 19.68
C VAL A 317 11.84 -18.74 19.54
#